data_AF-A0A7R9L818-F1
#
_entry.id   AF-A0A7R9L818-F1
#
_cell.length_a   1.000
_cell.length_b   1.000
_cell.length_c   1.000
_cell.angle_alpha   90.00
_cell.angle_beta   90.00
_cell.angle_gamma   90.00
#
_symmetry.space_group_name_H-M   'P 1'
#
loop_
_entity.id
_entity.type
_entity.pdbx_description
1 polymer ?
#
loop_
_entity_poly.entity_id
_entity_poly.type
_entity_poly.pdbx_seq_one_letter_code
_entity_poly.pdbx_strand_id
1 'polypeptide(L)'
;MANCVDPSIRSLFNVKDEKAACGVGFIVSIDGIASHKLLMNAKTLSARMEHRGACSCDNSTGDGAGVLASIPHQFYAKKIKDSKGIDLPVAGKYATGILFLDPITHIQAEELFEVLAAENELKVLCWRDVPTDSNCIGEVAKSNEPLMKQVFVVPNDDIDDNEFKRK
;
A
#
# COMPACT_ATOMS: atom_id res chain seq x y z
N MET A 1 -46.54 -25.92 13.07
CA MET A 1 -46.52 -24.68 12.27
C MET A 1 -45.63 -24.94 11.07
N ALA A 2 -46.23 -25.01 9.89
CA ALA A 2 -45.61 -25.56 8.68
C ALA A 2 -44.63 -24.58 8.04
N ASN A 3 -43.43 -25.06 7.74
CA ASN A 3 -42.46 -24.38 6.89
C ASN A 3 -43.01 -24.30 5.45
N CYS A 4 -43.46 -23.12 5.03
CA CYS A 4 -43.70 -22.85 3.62
C CYS A 4 -42.35 -22.58 2.94
N VAL A 5 -41.83 -23.60 2.24
CA VAL A 5 -40.76 -23.43 1.26
C VAL A 5 -41.43 -23.16 -0.08
N ASP A 6 -41.14 -21.99 -0.67
CA ASP A 6 -41.63 -21.60 -1.99
C ASP A 6 -41.03 -22.52 -3.07
N PRO A 7 -41.86 -23.26 -3.83
CA PRO A 7 -41.41 -24.22 -4.84
C PRO A 7 -40.73 -23.57 -6.06
N SER A 8 -40.66 -22.25 -6.15
CA SER A 8 -39.97 -21.52 -7.23
C SER A 8 -38.47 -21.32 -6.99
N ILE A 9 -37.96 -21.57 -5.78
CA ILE A 9 -36.55 -21.38 -5.44
C ILE A 9 -35.72 -22.59 -5.90
N ARG A 10 -35.12 -22.47 -7.09
CA ARG A 10 -34.25 -23.49 -7.72
C ARG A 10 -32.77 -23.40 -7.31
N SER A 11 -32.44 -22.63 -6.27
CA SER A 11 -31.06 -22.37 -5.85
C SER A 11 -30.82 -22.81 -4.42
N LEU A 12 -29.69 -23.48 -4.16
CA LEU A 12 -29.18 -23.77 -2.82
C LEU A 12 -28.66 -22.49 -2.12
N PHE A 13 -28.63 -21.36 -2.83
CA PHE A 13 -28.22 -20.07 -2.29
C PHE A 13 -29.39 -19.39 -1.56
N ASN A 14 -29.23 -19.19 -0.26
CA ASN A 14 -30.12 -18.35 0.54
C ASN A 14 -29.46 -16.97 0.70
N VAL A 15 -30.14 -15.92 0.24
CA VAL A 15 -29.64 -14.53 0.33
C VAL A 15 -29.32 -14.11 1.77
N LYS A 16 -29.94 -14.75 2.77
CA LYS A 16 -29.67 -14.51 4.19
C LYS A 16 -28.30 -15.04 4.66
N ASP A 17 -27.64 -15.90 3.88
CA ASP A 17 -26.32 -16.43 4.18
C ASP A 17 -25.19 -15.56 3.59
N GLU A 18 -25.54 -14.48 2.89
CA GLU A 18 -24.57 -13.51 2.37
C GLU A 18 -23.93 -12.74 3.54
N LYS A 19 -22.67 -13.07 3.83
CA LYS A 19 -21.87 -12.36 4.83
C LYS A 19 -21.25 -11.13 4.18
N ALA A 20 -21.35 -9.98 4.85
CA ALA A 20 -20.64 -8.78 4.44
C ALA A 20 -19.13 -9.05 4.42
N ALA A 21 -18.53 -8.96 3.24
CA ALA A 21 -17.09 -8.96 3.06
C ALA A 21 -16.62 -7.53 2.80
N CYS A 22 -15.41 -7.17 3.24
CA CYS A 22 -14.77 -5.93 2.84
C CYS A 22 -14.75 -5.81 1.31
N GLY A 23 -14.89 -4.58 0.80
CA GLY A 23 -14.80 -4.32 -0.64
C GLY A 23 -13.36 -4.53 -1.15
N VAL A 24 -13.18 -5.34 -2.18
CA VAL A 24 -11.90 -5.50 -2.88
C VAL A 24 -12.15 -5.39 -4.39
N GLY A 25 -11.23 -4.76 -5.11
CA GLY A 25 -11.26 -4.71 -6.56
C GLY A 25 -9.87 -4.45 -7.14
N PHE A 26 -9.72 -4.69 -8.43
CA PHE A 26 -8.48 -4.45 -9.17
C PHE A 26 -8.80 -3.81 -10.51
N ILE A 27 -7.81 -3.07 -11.05
CA ILE A 27 -7.90 -2.43 -12.35
C ILE A 27 -6.58 -2.67 -13.06
N VAL A 28 -6.65 -3.10 -14.32
CA VAL A 28 -5.48 -3.40 -15.14
C VAL A 28 -5.60 -2.71 -16.49
N SER A 29 -4.45 -2.32 -17.04
CA SER A 29 -4.34 -1.91 -18.43
C SER A 29 -4.04 -3.15 -19.28
N ILE A 30 -4.99 -3.56 -20.11
CA ILE A 30 -4.84 -4.77 -20.95
C ILE A 30 -3.67 -4.62 -21.93
N ASP A 31 -3.45 -3.41 -22.43
CA ASP A 31 -2.38 -3.09 -23.37
C ASP A 31 -1.00 -2.93 -22.68
N GLY A 32 -0.93 -3.11 -21.35
CA GLY A 32 0.31 -3.00 -20.57
C GLY A 32 0.84 -1.56 -20.40
N ILE A 33 0.09 -0.54 -20.86
CA ILE A 33 0.51 0.86 -20.78
C ILE A 33 0.25 1.41 -19.38
N ALA A 34 1.32 1.84 -18.70
CA ALA A 34 1.24 2.52 -17.43
C ALA A 34 0.58 3.89 -17.57
N SER A 35 -0.41 4.19 -16.72
CA SER A 35 -1.13 5.47 -16.77
C SER A 35 -1.62 5.87 -15.39
N HIS A 36 -1.51 7.17 -15.07
CA HIS A 36 -2.09 7.75 -13.86
C HIS A 36 -3.62 7.59 -13.80
N LYS A 37 -4.28 7.39 -14.95
CA LYS A 37 -5.72 7.08 -15.03
C LYS A 37 -6.09 5.83 -14.24
N LEU A 38 -5.22 4.81 -14.18
CA LEU A 38 -5.46 3.59 -13.42
C LEU A 38 -5.61 3.87 -11.92
N LEU A 39 -4.75 4.72 -11.37
CA LEU A 39 -4.82 5.16 -9.97
C LEU A 39 -6.08 6.00 -9.69
N MET A 40 -6.45 6.88 -10.62
CA MET A 40 -7.68 7.66 -10.49
C MET A 40 -8.93 6.76 -10.48
N ASN A 41 -8.95 5.75 -11.36
CA ASN A 41 -10.04 4.78 -11.38
C ASN A 41 -10.06 3.94 -10.10
N ALA A 42 -8.90 3.55 -9.56
CA ALA A 42 -8.79 2.81 -8.30
C ALA A 42 -9.32 3.64 -7.12
N LYS A 43 -9.03 4.95 -7.08
CA LYS A 43 -9.63 5.89 -6.11
C LYS A 43 -11.16 5.90 -6.22
N THR A 44 -11.71 6.02 -7.43
CA THR A 44 -13.17 5.99 -7.64
C THR A 44 -13.78 4.65 -7.23
N LEU A 45 -13.10 3.54 -7.52
CA LEU A 45 -13.54 2.20 -7.13
C LEU A 45 -13.58 2.08 -5.61
N SER A 46 -12.51 2.49 -4.90
CA SER A 46 -12.44 2.48 -3.44
C SER A 46 -13.56 3.33 -2.82
N ALA A 47 -13.76 4.56 -3.29
CA ALA A 47 -14.81 5.44 -2.80
C ALA A 47 -16.24 4.88 -2.99
N ARG A 48 -16.47 4.06 -4.03
CA ARG A 48 -17.76 3.40 -4.25
C ARG A 48 -17.98 2.21 -3.31
N MET A 49 -16.95 1.73 -2.63
CA MET A 49 -17.02 0.64 -1.65
C MET A 49 -17.25 1.12 -0.21
N GLU A 50 -17.39 2.43 0.01
CA GLU A 50 -17.58 3.03 1.34
C GLU A 50 -18.74 2.40 2.14
N HIS A 51 -19.84 2.08 1.46
CA HIS A 51 -21.00 1.41 2.06
C HIS A 51 -20.72 0.00 2.60
N ARG A 52 -19.54 -0.56 2.30
CA ARG A 52 -19.03 -1.85 2.83
C ARG A 52 -17.90 -1.66 3.83
N GLY A 53 -17.53 -0.41 4.12
CA GLY A 53 -16.57 -0.05 5.15
C GLY A 53 -17.24 -0.04 6.53
N ALA A 54 -16.43 -0.26 7.56
CA ALA A 54 -16.81 -0.01 8.93
C ALA A 54 -16.07 1.24 9.44
N CYS A 55 -16.73 1.94 10.36
CA CYS A 55 -16.21 3.14 11.00
C CYS A 55 -16.07 2.91 12.51
N SER A 56 -15.07 3.54 13.09
CA SER A 56 -14.82 3.57 14.52
C SER A 56 -15.85 4.40 15.27
N CYS A 57 -15.70 4.47 16.60
CA CYS A 57 -16.64 5.14 17.49
C CYS A 57 -16.74 6.66 17.29
N ASP A 58 -15.78 7.27 16.61
CA ASP A 58 -15.78 8.70 16.25
C ASP A 58 -16.56 9.01 14.95
N ASN A 59 -17.13 7.98 14.29
CA ASN A 59 -17.84 8.06 13.00
C ASN A 59 -17.02 8.71 11.86
N SER A 60 -15.70 8.85 12.03
CA SER A 60 -14.79 9.54 11.09
C SER A 60 -13.60 8.66 10.72
N THR A 61 -13.07 7.91 11.68
CA THR A 61 -12.01 6.92 11.46
C THR A 61 -12.61 5.68 10.81
N GLY A 62 -12.17 5.34 9.60
CA GLY A 62 -12.46 4.04 8.98
C GLY A 62 -11.52 2.94 9.45
N ASP A 63 -11.94 1.68 9.32
CA ASP A 63 -11.12 0.51 9.70
C ASP A 63 -9.87 0.34 8.83
N GLY A 64 -9.91 0.81 7.57
CA GLY A 64 -8.76 0.81 6.68
C GLY A 64 -9.13 0.84 5.20
N ALA A 65 -8.32 1.56 4.42
CA ALA A 65 -8.38 1.59 2.97
C ALA A 65 -6.96 1.64 2.40
N GLY A 66 -6.74 1.06 1.22
CA GLY A 66 -5.43 1.02 0.62
C GLY A 66 -5.46 0.75 -0.88
N VAL A 67 -4.36 1.05 -1.54
CA VAL A 67 -4.13 0.73 -2.95
C VAL A 67 -2.72 0.18 -3.11
N LEU A 68 -2.61 -0.99 -3.74
CA LEU A 68 -1.34 -1.52 -4.20
C LEU A 68 -1.16 -1.17 -5.67
N ALA A 69 -0.02 -0.59 -6.02
CA ALA A 69 0.31 -0.20 -7.38
C ALA A 69 1.74 -0.57 -7.74
N SER A 70 2.03 -0.67 -9.04
CA SER A 70 3.39 -0.80 -9.54
C SER A 70 4.24 0.41 -9.16
N ILE A 71 5.55 0.21 -8.97
CA ILE A 71 6.50 1.29 -8.65
C ILE A 71 6.44 2.38 -9.74
N PRO A 72 6.03 3.62 -9.41
CA PRO A 72 5.97 4.72 -10.38
C PRO A 72 7.36 5.32 -10.61
N HIS A 73 8.22 4.58 -11.33
CA HIS A 73 9.65 4.90 -11.48
C HIS A 73 9.94 6.36 -11.84
N GLN A 74 9.29 6.91 -12.87
CA GLN A 74 9.50 8.30 -13.31
C GLN A 74 9.21 9.32 -12.21
N PHE A 75 8.17 9.09 -11.40
CA PHE A 75 7.82 9.96 -10.29
C PHE A 75 8.86 9.88 -9.18
N TYR A 76 9.27 8.66 -8.79
CA TYR A 76 10.29 8.49 -7.74
C TYR A 76 11.66 9.01 -8.17
N ALA A 77 12.11 8.72 -9.39
CA ALA A 77 13.40 9.21 -9.89
C ALA A 77 13.46 10.74 -9.83
N LYS A 78 12.41 11.43 -10.28
CA LYS A 78 12.31 12.89 -10.17
C LYS A 78 12.32 13.35 -8.71
N LYS A 79 11.48 12.77 -7.85
CA LYS A 79 11.37 13.22 -6.45
C LYS A 79 12.62 12.97 -5.62
N ILE A 80 13.29 11.85 -5.82
CA ILE A 80 14.55 11.53 -5.12
C ILE A 80 15.69 12.42 -5.63
N LYS A 81 15.76 12.68 -6.94
CA LYS A 81 16.73 13.64 -7.48
C LYS A 81 16.51 15.05 -6.93
N ASP A 82 15.26 15.53 -6.93
CA ASP A 82 14.92 16.87 -6.44
C ASP A 82 15.19 17.05 -4.94
N SER A 83 14.95 16.02 -4.12
CA SER A 83 15.01 16.13 -2.65
C SER A 83 16.33 15.66 -2.02
N LYS A 84 17.03 14.72 -2.66
CA LYS A 84 18.26 14.10 -2.12
C LYS A 84 19.47 14.25 -3.05
N GLY A 85 19.30 14.73 -4.28
CA GLY A 85 20.38 14.81 -5.26
C GLY A 85 20.87 13.45 -5.77
N ILE A 86 20.07 12.39 -5.60
CA ILE A 86 20.43 11.02 -5.97
C ILE A 86 19.73 10.63 -7.27
N ASP A 87 20.50 10.06 -8.21
CA ASP A 87 19.98 9.43 -9.40
C ASP A 87 19.56 7.98 -9.09
N LEU A 88 18.26 7.69 -9.17
CA LEU A 88 17.78 6.32 -9.02
C LEU A 88 18.20 5.45 -10.22
N PRO A 89 18.56 4.18 -9.99
CA PRO A 89 18.76 3.22 -11.06
C PRO A 89 17.50 3.05 -11.92
N VAL A 90 17.68 2.46 -13.10
CA VAL A 90 16.57 2.10 -13.99
C VAL A 90 15.54 1.22 -13.28
N ALA A 91 14.28 1.30 -13.71
CA ALA A 91 13.20 0.48 -13.17
C ALA A 91 13.59 -1.01 -13.14
N GLY A 92 13.35 -1.68 -12.01
CA GLY A 92 13.74 -3.08 -11.79
C GLY A 92 15.12 -3.28 -11.18
N LYS A 93 16.01 -2.27 -11.20
CA LYS A 93 17.34 -2.32 -10.57
C LYS A 93 17.43 -1.65 -9.21
N TYR A 94 16.27 -1.35 -8.61
CA TYR A 94 16.15 -0.93 -7.24
C TYR A 94 14.81 -1.43 -6.68
N ALA A 95 14.73 -1.54 -5.36
CA ALA A 95 13.50 -1.83 -4.64
C ALA A 95 13.17 -0.67 -3.70
N THR A 96 11.91 -0.60 -3.29
CA THR A 96 11.44 0.39 -2.32
C THR A 96 10.36 -0.20 -1.43
N GLY A 97 10.33 0.23 -0.17
CA GLY A 97 9.32 -0.19 0.80
C GLY A 97 8.88 1.00 1.64
N ILE A 98 7.62 0.99 2.07
CA ILE A 98 7.09 1.95 3.04
C ILE A 98 7.07 1.27 4.40
N LEU A 99 7.69 1.90 5.38
CA LEU A 99 7.74 1.46 6.76
C LEU A 99 6.89 2.40 7.62
N PHE A 100 6.13 1.81 8.53
CA PHE A 100 5.39 2.51 9.58
C PHE A 100 6.22 2.43 10.86
N LEU A 101 6.76 3.55 11.27
CA LEU A 101 7.71 3.66 12.37
C LEU A 101 7.09 4.41 13.54
N ASP A 102 7.57 4.09 14.73
CA ASP A 102 7.30 4.89 15.92
C ASP A 102 8.05 6.24 15.82
N PRO A 103 7.38 7.40 15.97
CA PRO A 103 8.00 8.71 15.78
C PRO A 103 9.14 9.04 16.75
N ILE A 104 9.26 8.33 17.88
CA ILE A 104 10.29 8.59 18.90
C ILE A 104 11.53 7.73 18.61
N THR A 105 11.33 6.50 18.16
CA THR A 105 12.39 5.48 17.99
C THR A 105 12.76 5.19 16.54
N HIS A 106 12.24 5.98 15.59
CA HIS A 106 12.43 5.72 14.16
C HIS A 106 13.90 5.70 13.73
N ILE A 107 14.77 6.52 14.34
CA ILE A 107 16.19 6.58 13.99
C ILE A 107 16.87 5.22 14.23
N GLN A 108 16.64 4.60 15.40
CA GLN A 108 17.21 3.28 15.69
C GLN A 108 16.65 2.20 14.76
N ALA A 109 15.38 2.33 14.37
CA ALA A 109 14.76 1.41 13.41
C ALA A 109 15.35 1.55 11.99
N GLU A 110 15.63 2.79 11.54
CA GLU A 110 16.30 3.08 10.27
C GLU A 110 17.74 2.54 10.28
N GLU A 111 18.50 2.75 11.36
CA GLU A 111 19.85 2.20 11.54
C GLU A 111 19.86 0.66 11.53
N LEU A 112 18.93 0.03 12.25
CA LEU A 112 18.81 -1.43 12.25
C LEU A 112 18.44 -1.96 10.87
N PHE A 113 17.56 -1.27 10.14
CA PHE A 113 17.22 -1.64 8.77
C PHE A 113 18.46 -1.58 7.86
N GLU A 114 19.33 -0.56 8.01
CA GLU A 114 20.58 -0.47 7.25
C GLU A 114 21.53 -1.63 7.53
N VAL A 115 21.65 -2.05 8.80
CA VAL A 115 22.44 -3.24 9.19
C VAL A 115 21.87 -4.50 8.53
N LEU A 116 20.57 -4.73 8.65
CA LEU A 116 19.90 -5.90 8.06
C LEU A 116 19.99 -5.90 6.53
N ALA A 117 19.86 -4.73 5.89
CA ALA A 117 20.05 -4.61 4.45
C ALA A 117 21.46 -5.02 4.05
N ALA A 118 22.49 -4.53 4.76
CA ALA A 118 23.88 -4.90 4.49
C ALA A 118 24.14 -6.40 4.68
N GLU A 119 23.56 -7.01 5.72
CA GLU A 119 23.63 -8.47 5.96
C GLU A 119 23.00 -9.30 4.82
N ASN A 120 22.03 -8.73 4.11
CA ASN A 120 21.37 -9.34 2.95
C ASN A 120 21.97 -8.88 1.60
N GLU A 121 23.18 -8.32 1.62
CA GLU A 121 23.90 -7.83 0.42
C GLU A 121 23.15 -6.73 -0.33
N LEU A 122 22.34 -5.95 0.40
CA LEU A 122 21.64 -4.78 -0.09
C LEU A 122 22.29 -3.50 0.47
N LYS A 123 22.17 -2.42 -0.29
CA LYS A 123 22.57 -1.06 0.10
C LYS A 123 21.37 -0.15 0.09
N VAL A 124 21.18 0.57 1.20
CA VAL A 124 20.23 1.68 1.27
C VAL A 124 20.78 2.88 0.49
N LEU A 125 20.02 3.35 -0.48
CA LEU A 125 20.32 4.57 -1.24
C LEU A 125 19.90 5.81 -0.46
N CYS A 126 18.66 5.81 0.02
CA CYS A 126 18.11 6.90 0.81
C CYS A 126 16.79 6.53 1.49
N TRP A 127 16.48 7.32 2.51
CA TRP A 127 15.17 7.40 3.14
C TRP A 127 14.43 8.66 2.68
N ARG A 128 13.14 8.50 2.40
CA ARG A 128 12.23 9.56 1.96
C ARG A 128 11.05 9.63 2.91
N ASP A 129 10.74 10.83 3.40
CA ASP A 129 9.48 11.07 4.13
C ASP A 129 8.29 10.93 3.18
N VAL A 130 7.30 10.11 3.58
CA VAL A 130 6.05 9.99 2.83
C VAL A 130 5.19 11.20 3.16
N PRO A 131 4.80 12.04 2.17
CA PRO A 131 3.94 13.18 2.45
C PRO A 131 2.56 12.72 2.91
N THR A 132 2.10 13.22 4.06
CA THR A 132 0.79 12.93 4.65
C THR A 132 0.04 14.23 4.99
N ASP A 133 -1.27 14.14 5.18
CA ASP A 133 -2.11 15.24 5.66
C ASP A 133 -3.02 14.74 6.78
N SER A 134 -2.58 14.89 8.03
CA SER A 134 -3.31 14.43 9.22
C SER A 134 -4.59 15.23 9.52
N ASN A 135 -4.93 16.25 8.72
CA ASN A 135 -6.18 16.99 8.88
C ASN A 135 -7.40 16.27 8.29
N CYS A 136 -7.19 15.23 7.49
CA CYS A 136 -8.26 14.49 6.82
C CYS A 136 -8.66 13.17 7.51
N ILE A 137 -8.11 12.87 8.69
CA ILE A 137 -8.36 11.64 9.45
C ILE A 137 -9.07 11.93 10.78
N GLY A 138 -9.85 10.97 11.28
CA GLY A 138 -10.51 11.05 12.58
C GLY A 138 -9.53 11.04 13.76
N GLU A 139 -9.98 11.48 14.93
CA GLU A 139 -9.14 11.62 16.14
C GLU A 139 -8.56 10.27 16.59
N VAL A 140 -9.31 9.18 16.44
CA VAL A 140 -8.83 7.83 16.79
C VAL A 140 -7.66 7.43 15.91
N ALA A 141 -7.78 7.59 14.58
CA ALA A 141 -6.68 7.34 13.65
C ALA A 141 -5.48 8.26 13.92
N LYS A 142 -5.73 9.55 14.16
CA LYS A 142 -4.69 10.56 14.40
C LYS A 142 -3.85 10.28 15.64
N SER A 143 -4.49 9.80 16.72
CA SER A 143 -3.77 9.42 17.95
C SER A 143 -2.85 8.20 17.79
N ASN A 144 -3.03 7.43 16.72
CA ASN A 144 -2.24 6.23 16.40
C ASN A 144 -1.51 6.36 15.05
N GLU A 145 -1.39 7.57 14.49
CA GLU A 145 -0.75 7.77 13.19
C GLU A 145 0.77 7.47 13.29
N PRO A 146 1.31 6.53 12.49
CA PRO A 146 2.73 6.23 12.51
C PRO A 146 3.52 7.25 11.69
N LEU A 147 4.83 7.34 11.96
CA LEU A 147 5.75 8.01 11.05
C LEU A 147 5.97 7.12 9.83
N MET A 148 5.58 7.60 8.65
CA MET A 148 5.74 6.86 7.39
C MET A 148 7.03 7.27 6.68
N LYS A 149 7.96 6.32 6.58
CA LYS A 149 9.21 6.47 5.82
C LYS A 149 9.22 5.52 4.64
N GLN A 150 9.79 5.96 3.52
CA GLN A 150 10.01 5.12 2.35
C GLN A 150 11.50 4.92 2.14
N VAL A 151 11.94 3.67 2.14
CA VAL A 151 13.34 3.29 1.88
C VAL A 151 13.52 2.92 0.41
N PHE A 152 14.70 3.22 -0.13
CA PHE A 152 15.12 2.82 -1.47
C PHE A 152 16.41 2.02 -1.35
N VAL A 153 16.42 0.80 -1.91
CA VAL A 153 17.55 -0.12 -1.80
C VAL A 153 17.98 -0.64 -3.17
N VAL A 154 19.26 -0.99 -3.27
CA VAL A 154 19.88 -1.62 -4.44
C VAL A 154 20.69 -2.82 -3.99
N PRO A 155 20.92 -3.82 -4.86
CA PRO A 155 21.89 -4.86 -4.54
C PRO A 155 23.32 -4.30 -4.53
N ASN A 156 24.21 -4.88 -3.71
CA ASN A 156 25.62 -4.51 -3.66
C ASN A 156 26.39 -4.98 -4.91
N ASP A 157 26.05 -6.17 -5.39
CA ASP A 157 26.64 -6.80 -6.57
C ASP A 157 25.59 -7.02 -7.66
N ASP A 158 26.04 -7.40 -8.86
CA ASP A 158 25.16 -7.73 -9.99
C ASP A 158 24.52 -9.11 -9.76
N ILE A 159 23.51 -9.15 -8.89
CA ILE A 159 22.74 -10.35 -8.57
C ILE A 159 21.58 -10.52 -9.57
N ASP A 160 21.15 -11.77 -9.76
CA ASP A 160 19.96 -12.08 -10.57
C ASP A 160 18.70 -11.40 -10.00
N ASP A 161 17.76 -11.05 -10.87
CA ASP A 161 16.53 -10.35 -10.51
C ASP A 161 15.64 -11.18 -9.56
N ASN A 162 15.66 -12.51 -9.62
CA ASN A 162 14.87 -13.34 -8.68
C ASN A 162 15.58 -13.51 -7.34
N GLU A 163 16.90 -13.49 -7.32
CA GLU A 163 17.66 -13.40 -6.09
C GLU A 163 17.41 -12.07 -5.39
N PHE A 164 17.45 -10.96 -6.13
CA PHE A 164 17.16 -9.63 -5.58
C PHE A 164 15.76 -9.53 -4.97
N LYS A 165 14.74 -10.13 -5.59
CA LYS A 165 13.37 -10.14 -5.04
C LYS A 165 13.18 -11.00 -3.79
N ARG A 166 14.10 -11.94 -3.53
CA ARG A 166 14.03 -12.86 -2.37
C ARG A 166 14.75 -12.30 -1.14
N LYS A 167 15.76 -11.47 -1.36
CA LYS A 167 16.45 -10.68 -0.35
C LYS A 167 15.57 -9.50 0.08
#